data_AF-A0A0B7JWW1-F1
#
_entry.id   AF-A0A0B7JWW1-F1
#
_cell.length_a   1.000
_cell.length_b   1.000
_cell.length_c   1.000
_cell.angle_alpha   90.00
_cell.angle_beta   90.00
_cell.angle_gamma   90.00
#
_symmetry.space_group_name_H-M   'P 1'
#
loop_
_entity.id
_entity.type
_entity.pdbx_description
1 polymer ?
#
loop_
_entity_poly.entity_id
_entity_poly.type
_entity_poly.pdbx_seq_one_letter_code
_entity_poly.pdbx_strand_id
1 'polypeptide(L)'
;MVYVATIWYQQHMQLTRYLLPIESGIRDDHKLIPNSERKWEIKAFVLPIQEIRRALGPVKLLSAAVLGQEVDLIAFGSSTMPQINHEVDFANVMYHVVIHHTGVVGSKAVVQRYMDRGAPPGKLDPGLPYYCRMAAVCDAAYPLGCPVPLMEDPETGADLGMAGGFSWRDETPAELAKSYHRALTHGFTYEDGNYDY
;
A
#
# COMPACT_ATOMS: atom_id res chain seq x y z
N MET A 1 7.48 2.57 27.35
CA MET A 1 7.22 1.52 26.36
C MET A 1 6.08 2.00 25.47
N VAL A 2 6.37 2.36 24.22
CA VAL A 2 5.37 2.83 23.26
C VAL A 2 4.81 1.60 22.55
N TYR A 3 3.54 1.30 22.76
CA TYR A 3 2.84 0.24 22.04
C TYR A 3 2.13 0.89 20.85
N VAL A 4 2.49 0.47 19.64
CA VAL A 4 1.86 0.92 18.39
C VAL A 4 0.95 -0.21 17.91
N ALA A 5 -0.35 0.06 17.86
CA ALA A 5 -1.27 -0.77 17.09
C ALA A 5 -1.38 -0.16 15.69
N THR A 6 -1.09 -0.96 14.66
CA THR A 6 -1.21 -0.56 13.26
C THR A 6 -2.35 -1.32 12.63
N ILE A 7 -3.38 -0.61 12.18
CA ILE A 7 -4.47 -1.19 11.39
C ILE A 7 -4.02 -1.26 9.94
N TRP A 8 -4.07 -2.44 9.34
CA TRP A 8 -3.88 -2.63 7.91
C TRP A 8 -5.24 -2.77 7.24
N TYR A 9 -5.53 -1.89 6.28
CA TYR A 9 -6.70 -2.03 5.42
C TYR A 9 -6.26 -2.10 3.97
N GLN A 10 -6.23 -3.33 3.47
CA GLN A 10 -6.30 -3.61 2.05
C GLN A 10 -7.74 -4.06 1.80
N GLN A 11 -8.33 -3.67 0.67
CA GLN A 11 -9.74 -3.93 0.33
C GLN A 11 -10.16 -5.41 0.31
N HIS A 12 -9.22 -6.28 0.62
CA HIS A 12 -9.34 -7.71 0.63
C HIS A 12 -8.81 -8.33 1.95
N MET A 13 -8.65 -7.64 3.08
CA MET A 13 -8.26 -8.32 4.35
C MET A 13 -9.42 -8.46 5.34
N GLN A 14 -9.53 -9.67 5.92
CA GLN A 14 -10.31 -9.91 7.13
C GLN A 14 -9.77 -9.03 8.27
N LEU A 15 -10.65 -8.30 8.95
CA LEU A 15 -10.32 -7.72 10.24
C LEU A 15 -10.03 -8.86 11.24
N THR A 16 -8.89 -8.73 11.93
CA THR A 16 -8.39 -9.52 13.08
C THR A 16 -7.52 -10.77 12.77
N ARG A 17 -6.19 -10.64 12.94
CA ARG A 17 -5.38 -11.42 13.91
C ARG A 17 -4.03 -10.74 14.16
N TYR A 18 -3.67 -10.66 15.43
CA TYR A 18 -2.42 -10.08 15.93
C TYR A 18 -1.20 -10.89 15.49
N LEU A 19 -0.10 -10.17 15.18
CA LEU A 19 1.30 -10.63 15.05
C LEU A 19 1.63 -11.52 13.82
N LEU A 20 2.48 -10.97 12.93
CA LEU A 20 3.26 -11.54 11.80
C LEU A 20 3.19 -13.07 11.60
N PRO A 21 2.96 -13.60 10.37
CA PRO A 21 3.72 -13.29 9.15
C PRO A 21 2.84 -12.92 7.94
N ILE A 22 3.47 -12.34 6.93
CA ILE A 22 2.88 -11.88 5.67
C ILE A 22 2.57 -13.11 4.79
N GLU A 23 1.44 -13.76 5.03
CA GLU A 23 0.77 -14.59 4.02
C GLU A 23 -0.34 -13.72 3.40
N SER A 24 -0.43 -13.77 2.07
CA SER A 24 -1.34 -13.01 1.21
C SER A 24 -2.82 -13.23 1.58
N GLY A 25 -3.31 -12.52 2.59
CA GLY A 25 -4.71 -12.55 2.99
C GLY A 25 -5.58 -11.67 2.10
N ILE A 26 -5.79 -12.06 0.84
CA ILE A 26 -6.82 -11.47 -0.04
C ILE A 26 -8.14 -12.22 0.18
N ARG A 27 -9.24 -11.49 0.43
CA ARG A 27 -10.60 -11.98 0.65
C ARG A 27 -11.13 -12.41 -0.71
N ASP A 28 -10.98 -13.69 -0.99
CA ASP A 28 -11.36 -14.28 -2.28
C ASP A 28 -12.90 -14.42 -2.44
N ASP A 29 -13.65 -14.14 -1.37
CA ASP A 29 -15.11 -14.20 -1.34
C ASP A 29 -15.83 -13.11 -2.17
N HIS A 30 -15.10 -12.12 -2.70
CA HIS A 30 -15.66 -11.12 -3.61
C HIS A 30 -16.19 -11.77 -4.90
N LYS A 31 -15.68 -12.95 -5.26
CA LYS A 31 -16.21 -13.81 -6.32
C LYS A 31 -17.62 -14.34 -6.01
N LEU A 32 -18.00 -14.39 -4.72
CA LEU A 32 -19.29 -14.90 -4.23
C LEU A 32 -20.27 -13.78 -3.87
N ILE A 33 -19.80 -12.70 -3.25
CA ILE A 33 -20.63 -11.57 -2.82
C ILE A 33 -20.12 -10.28 -3.47
N PRO A 34 -20.91 -9.66 -4.37
CA PRO A 34 -20.47 -8.49 -5.11
C PRO A 34 -20.35 -7.24 -4.23
N ASN A 35 -19.46 -6.31 -4.61
CA ASN A 35 -19.24 -5.06 -3.89
C ASN A 35 -20.50 -4.18 -3.77
N SER A 36 -21.48 -4.34 -4.66
CA SER A 36 -22.78 -3.64 -4.59
C SER A 36 -23.55 -3.95 -3.32
N GLU A 37 -23.44 -5.18 -2.80
CA GLU A 37 -24.10 -5.64 -1.57
C GLU A 37 -23.33 -5.24 -0.30
N ARG A 38 -22.10 -4.75 -0.46
CA ARG A 38 -21.15 -4.45 0.63
C ARG A 38 -20.93 -2.97 0.86
N LYS A 39 -21.71 -2.09 0.22
CA LYS A 39 -21.60 -0.63 0.38
C LYS A 39 -21.73 -0.18 1.85
N TRP A 40 -22.42 -0.94 2.69
CA TRP A 40 -22.54 -0.66 4.11
C TRP A 40 -21.21 -0.85 4.86
N GLU A 41 -20.33 -1.76 4.40
CA GLU A 41 -19.02 -2.03 5.01
C GLU A 41 -18.14 -0.78 5.01
N ILE A 42 -18.30 0.11 4.02
CA ILE A 42 -17.57 1.38 3.92
C ILE A 42 -17.74 2.23 5.17
N LYS A 43 -18.99 2.43 5.61
CA LYS A 43 -19.29 3.20 6.82
C LYS A 43 -18.99 2.39 8.08
N ALA A 44 -19.26 1.08 8.04
CA ALA A 44 -19.01 0.20 9.17
C ALA A 44 -17.52 0.04 9.48
N PHE A 45 -16.62 0.25 8.52
CA PHE A 45 -15.18 0.17 8.71
C PHE A 45 -14.64 1.12 9.79
N VAL A 46 -15.35 2.22 10.09
CA VAL A 46 -15.00 3.13 11.18
C VAL A 46 -15.22 2.50 12.56
N LEU A 47 -16.24 1.65 12.70
CA LEU A 47 -16.62 1.03 13.98
C LEU A 47 -15.51 0.19 14.64
N PRO A 48 -14.83 -0.74 13.94
CA PRO A 48 -13.74 -1.48 14.55
C PRO A 48 -12.58 -0.58 14.98
N ILE A 49 -12.30 0.52 14.27
CA ILE A 49 -11.27 1.49 14.66
C ILE A 49 -11.65 2.18 15.98
N GLN A 50 -12.92 2.59 16.11
CA GLN A 50 -13.46 3.18 17.34
C GLN A 50 -13.41 2.20 18.52
N GLU A 51 -13.78 0.94 18.31
CA GLU A 51 -13.70 -0.08 19.36
C GLU A 51 -12.26 -0.39 19.75
N ILE A 52 -11.32 -0.42 18.80
CA ILE A 52 -9.88 -0.53 19.09
C ILE A 52 -9.42 0.67 19.93
N ARG A 53 -9.76 1.90 19.52
CA ARG A 53 -9.43 3.11 20.30
C ARG A 53 -10.00 3.04 21.72
N ARG A 54 -11.26 2.64 21.88
CA ARG A 54 -11.91 2.48 23.18
C ARG A 54 -11.18 1.45 24.04
N ALA A 55 -10.80 0.31 23.48
CA ALA A 55 -10.09 -0.75 24.19
C ALA A 55 -8.66 -0.36 24.58
N LEU A 56 -7.96 0.37 23.70
CA LEU A 56 -6.59 0.82 23.95
C LEU A 56 -6.51 1.94 25.00
N GLY A 57 -7.55 2.78 25.05
CA GLY A 57 -7.59 4.00 25.85
C GLY A 57 -6.82 5.16 25.22
N PRO A 58 -6.76 6.32 25.89
CA PRO A 58 -6.17 7.55 25.33
C PRO A 58 -4.64 7.57 25.40
N VAL A 59 -4.00 6.66 26.14
CA VAL A 59 -2.56 6.69 26.42
C VAL A 59 -1.75 5.98 25.33
N LYS A 60 -2.31 4.94 24.70
CA LYS A 60 -1.60 4.16 23.69
C LYS A 60 -1.77 4.79 22.32
N LEU A 61 -0.72 4.73 21.51
CA LEU A 61 -0.77 5.19 20.13
C LEU A 61 -1.53 4.17 19.27
N LEU A 62 -2.43 4.68 18.43
CA LEU A 62 -3.12 3.94 17.39
C LEU A 62 -2.79 4.61 16.06
N SER A 63 -2.17 3.86 15.16
CA SER A 63 -1.89 4.31 13.80
C SER A 63 -2.61 3.42 12.78
N ALA A 64 -2.76 3.92 11.56
CA ALA A 64 -3.26 3.12 10.44
C ALA A 64 -2.22 3.09 9.32
N ALA A 65 -1.90 1.91 8.80
CA ALA A 65 -1.22 1.76 7.53
C ALA A 65 -2.29 1.81 6.42
N VAL A 66 -2.17 2.78 5.52
CA VAL A 66 -3.20 3.10 4.53
C VAL A 66 -2.59 3.13 3.13
N LEU A 67 -3.31 2.60 2.15
CA LEU A 67 -2.83 2.48 0.77
C LEU A 67 -2.91 3.81 0.01
N GLY A 68 -2.20 3.95 -1.10
CA GLY A 68 -2.22 5.17 -1.91
C GLY A 68 -3.07 5.10 -3.19
N GLN A 69 -3.42 3.91 -3.65
CA GLN A 69 -4.07 3.71 -4.93
C GLN A 69 -5.58 3.96 -4.82
N GLU A 70 -6.14 4.79 -5.70
CA GLU A 70 -7.54 5.27 -5.64
C GLU A 70 -8.56 4.16 -5.40
N VAL A 71 -8.41 3.05 -6.14
CA VAL A 71 -9.35 1.93 -6.06
C VAL A 71 -9.37 1.29 -4.69
N ASP A 72 -8.28 1.35 -3.93
CA ASP A 72 -8.17 0.77 -2.59
C ASP A 72 -8.70 1.72 -1.49
N LEU A 73 -8.96 2.98 -1.83
CA LEU A 73 -9.34 4.01 -0.86
C LEU A 73 -10.84 4.04 -0.52
N ILE A 74 -11.59 3.00 -0.85
CA ILE A 74 -13.06 3.01 -0.75
C ILE A 74 -13.54 3.31 0.67
N ALA A 75 -12.86 2.80 1.71
CA ALA A 75 -13.19 3.07 3.11
C ALA A 75 -12.60 4.39 3.66
N PHE A 76 -11.72 5.04 2.90
CA PHE A 76 -11.05 6.30 3.26
C PHE A 76 -11.59 7.46 2.42
N GLY A 77 -12.91 7.57 2.26
CA GLY A 77 -13.57 8.65 1.54
C GLY A 77 -13.81 9.89 2.41
N SER A 78 -14.26 10.99 1.81
CA SER A 78 -14.48 12.26 2.53
C SER A 78 -15.49 12.17 3.68
N SER A 79 -16.38 11.17 3.68
CA SER A 79 -17.37 10.95 4.74
C SER A 79 -16.86 10.12 5.92
N THR A 80 -15.83 9.29 5.72
CA THR A 80 -15.27 8.40 6.74
C THR A 80 -13.92 8.86 7.25
N MET A 81 -13.11 9.50 6.40
CA MET A 81 -11.75 9.92 6.73
C MET A 81 -11.68 10.86 7.95
N PRO A 82 -12.56 11.87 8.13
CA PRO A 82 -12.56 12.68 9.35
C PRO A 82 -12.81 11.86 10.63
N GLN A 83 -13.68 10.84 10.55
CA GLN A 83 -13.97 9.95 11.68
C GLN A 83 -12.77 9.04 11.98
N ILE A 84 -12.12 8.51 10.95
CA ILE A 84 -10.90 7.71 11.09
C ILE A 84 -9.79 8.54 11.75
N ASN A 85 -9.58 9.78 11.28
CA ASN A 85 -8.57 10.70 11.82
C ASN A 85 -8.84 11.14 13.26
N HIS A 86 -10.08 11.09 13.71
CA HIS A 86 -10.41 11.33 15.11
C HIS A 86 -9.90 10.19 15.99
N GLU A 87 -9.97 8.95 15.51
CA GLU A 87 -9.58 7.78 16.28
C GLU A 87 -8.07 7.48 16.22
N VAL A 88 -7.41 7.74 15.09
CA VAL A 88 -5.97 7.46 14.93
C VAL A 88 -5.10 8.69 15.23
N ASP A 89 -3.91 8.43 15.79
CA ASP A 89 -2.91 9.46 16.06
C ASP A 89 -2.26 9.95 14.75
N PHE A 90 -1.93 9.02 13.85
CA PHE A 90 -1.40 9.28 12.52
C PHE A 90 -1.65 8.10 11.57
N ALA A 91 -1.51 8.35 10.27
CA ALA A 91 -1.62 7.35 9.22
C ALA A 91 -0.29 7.22 8.47
N ASN A 92 0.23 6.00 8.38
CA ASN A 92 1.38 5.63 7.57
C ASN A 92 0.90 5.40 6.13
N VAL A 93 1.18 6.34 5.24
CA VAL A 93 0.70 6.33 3.86
C VAL A 93 1.64 5.49 3.00
N MET A 94 1.15 4.36 2.52
CA MET A 94 1.87 3.43 1.68
C MET A 94 1.67 3.76 0.21
N TYR A 95 2.75 4.20 -0.46
CA TYR A 95 2.73 4.48 -1.88
C TYR A 95 2.84 3.17 -2.67
N HIS A 96 1.70 2.68 -3.16
CA HIS A 96 1.67 1.66 -4.20
C HIS A 96 1.37 2.36 -5.51
N VAL A 97 2.41 2.74 -6.25
CA VAL A 97 2.28 3.29 -7.60
C VAL A 97 2.75 2.24 -8.61
N VAL A 98 2.01 2.13 -9.72
CA VAL A 98 2.10 0.99 -10.67
C VAL A 98 3.36 1.07 -11.55
N ILE A 99 3.89 2.27 -11.79
CA ILE A 99 5.04 2.48 -12.69
C ILE A 99 6.36 2.50 -11.92
N HIS A 100 6.47 3.37 -10.92
CA HIS A 100 7.60 3.39 -10.00
C HIS A 100 7.13 2.97 -8.62
N HIS A 101 7.92 2.13 -7.93
CA HIS A 101 7.55 1.65 -6.60
C HIS A 101 7.20 2.80 -5.65
N THR A 102 7.97 3.90 -5.70
CA THR A 102 7.70 5.18 -5.02
C THR A 102 8.16 6.39 -5.84
N GLY A 103 7.39 6.77 -6.86
CA GLY A 103 7.63 8.00 -7.62
C GLY A 103 7.26 9.26 -6.83
N VAL A 104 7.98 10.37 -7.04
CA VAL A 104 7.75 11.65 -6.34
C VAL A 104 6.38 12.22 -6.66
N VAL A 105 6.01 12.28 -7.94
CA VAL A 105 4.71 12.81 -8.40
C VAL A 105 3.57 11.97 -7.84
N GLY A 106 3.68 10.65 -7.95
CA GLY A 106 2.68 9.71 -7.44
C GLY A 106 2.48 9.85 -5.95
N SER A 107 3.57 9.86 -5.18
CA SER A 107 3.53 9.98 -3.71
C SER A 107 2.90 11.31 -3.27
N LYS A 108 3.24 12.42 -3.93
CA LYS A 108 2.64 13.73 -3.67
C LYS A 108 1.13 13.73 -3.93
N ALA A 109 0.69 13.12 -5.04
CA ALA A 109 -0.73 13.01 -5.38
C ALA A 109 -1.52 12.14 -4.39
N VAL A 110 -0.88 11.12 -3.80
CA VAL A 110 -1.49 10.30 -2.74
C VAL A 110 -1.70 11.13 -1.47
N VAL A 111 -0.66 11.83 -0.99
CA VAL A 111 -0.78 12.67 0.21
C VAL A 111 -1.84 13.75 0.01
N GLN A 112 -1.86 14.41 -1.16
CA GLN A 112 -2.88 15.41 -1.48
C GLN A 112 -4.29 14.84 -1.41
N ARG A 113 -4.52 13.62 -1.91
CA ARG A 113 -5.84 12.97 -1.82
C ARG A 113 -6.32 12.76 -0.40
N TYR A 114 -5.43 12.35 0.50
CA TYR A 114 -5.79 12.22 1.91
C TYR A 114 -6.17 13.58 2.52
N MET A 115 -5.41 14.63 2.20
CA MET A 115 -5.71 15.99 2.65
C MET A 115 -7.05 16.50 2.11
N ASP A 116 -7.34 16.28 0.81
CA ASP A 116 -8.60 16.67 0.17
C ASP A 116 -9.82 15.96 0.80
N ARG A 117 -9.59 14.79 1.42
CA ARG A 117 -10.61 14.01 2.13
C ARG A 117 -10.70 14.35 3.62
N GLY A 118 -9.94 15.34 4.09
CA GLY A 118 -10.01 15.85 5.46
C GLY A 118 -8.96 15.28 6.41
N ALA A 119 -7.87 14.69 5.89
CA ALA A 119 -6.72 14.33 6.72
C ALA A 119 -5.84 15.55 7.06
N PRO A 120 -5.57 15.81 8.35
CA PRO A 120 -4.62 16.85 8.73
C PRO A 120 -3.21 16.53 8.19
N PRO A 121 -2.51 17.48 7.56
CA PRO A 121 -1.17 17.24 7.00
C PRO A 121 -0.19 16.68 8.05
N GLY A 122 -0.25 17.18 9.28
CA GLY A 122 0.62 16.70 10.38
C GLY A 122 0.30 15.30 10.92
N LYS A 123 -0.76 14.65 10.44
CA LYS A 123 -1.12 13.27 10.77
C LYS A 123 -0.77 12.26 9.66
N LEU A 124 -0.22 12.72 8.54
CA LEU A 124 0.16 11.85 7.43
C LEU A 124 1.66 11.60 7.48
N ASP A 125 2.05 10.35 7.69
CA ASP A 125 3.45 9.89 7.68
C ASP A 125 3.75 9.20 6.33
N PRO A 126 4.56 9.81 5.44
CA PRO A 126 5.00 9.21 4.19
C PRO A 126 5.78 7.90 4.34
N GLY A 127 5.23 6.79 3.86
CA GLY A 127 5.95 5.51 3.82
C GLY A 127 7.08 5.51 2.79
N LEU A 128 8.32 5.31 3.23
CA LEU A 128 9.49 5.17 2.36
C LEU A 128 10.01 3.73 2.39
N PRO A 129 9.92 2.97 1.28
CA PRO A 129 10.43 1.63 1.22
C PRO A 129 11.96 1.65 1.05
N TYR A 130 12.63 0.90 1.91
CA TYR A 130 14.08 0.63 1.81
C TYR A 130 14.35 -0.73 1.15
N TYR A 131 13.55 -1.06 0.13
CA TYR A 131 13.69 -2.27 -0.65
C TYR A 131 13.39 -1.96 -2.12
N CYS A 132 13.99 -2.75 -3.00
CA CYS A 132 13.71 -2.67 -4.42
C CYS A 132 12.60 -3.66 -4.75
N ARG A 133 11.58 -3.19 -5.48
CA ARG A 133 10.56 -4.06 -6.08
C ARG A 133 10.92 -4.30 -7.53
N MET A 134 10.75 -5.53 -7.99
CA MET A 134 10.87 -5.91 -9.39
C MET A 134 9.60 -6.60 -9.86
N ALA A 135 9.35 -6.52 -11.15
CA ALA A 135 8.33 -7.28 -11.86
C ALA A 135 8.89 -7.71 -13.20
N ALA A 136 8.43 -8.85 -13.72
CA ALA A 136 8.74 -9.22 -15.09
C ALA A 136 8.12 -8.18 -16.05
N VAL A 137 8.90 -7.75 -17.04
CA VAL A 137 8.49 -6.76 -18.04
C VAL A 137 8.08 -7.44 -19.34
N CYS A 138 7.13 -6.82 -20.05
CA CYS A 138 6.64 -7.32 -21.32
C CYS A 138 7.61 -7.06 -22.49
N ASP A 139 8.37 -5.95 -22.41
CA ASP A 139 9.36 -5.55 -23.40
C ASP A 139 10.60 -4.98 -22.68
N ALA A 140 11.78 -5.51 -22.98
CA ALA A 140 13.03 -5.04 -22.41
C ALA A 140 13.49 -3.68 -22.96
N ALA A 141 13.00 -3.27 -24.14
CA ALA A 141 13.27 -1.96 -24.73
C ALA A 141 12.37 -0.86 -24.15
N TYR A 142 11.20 -1.23 -23.61
CA TYR A 142 10.22 -0.33 -23.00
C TYR A 142 9.73 -0.90 -21.66
N PRO A 143 10.61 -0.93 -20.63
CA PRO A 143 10.32 -1.62 -19.38
C PRO A 143 9.21 -0.97 -18.54
N LEU A 144 8.93 0.33 -18.76
CA LEU A 144 7.87 1.06 -18.05
C LEU A 144 6.54 1.04 -18.80
N GLY A 145 5.44 1.02 -18.04
CA GLY A 145 4.08 1.09 -18.58
C GLY A 145 3.55 -0.22 -19.16
N CYS A 146 4.37 -1.28 -19.16
CA CYS A 146 3.91 -2.63 -19.43
C CYS A 146 2.78 -3.02 -18.46
N PRO A 147 1.71 -3.66 -18.96
CA PRO A 147 0.79 -4.38 -18.09
C PRO A 147 1.58 -5.36 -17.23
N VAL A 148 1.33 -5.34 -15.92
CA VAL A 148 1.93 -6.33 -15.03
C VAL A 148 1.46 -7.72 -15.43
N PRO A 149 2.37 -8.71 -15.52
CA PRO A 149 1.97 -10.10 -15.73
C PRO A 149 1.08 -10.57 -14.57
N LEU A 150 0.37 -11.67 -14.81
CA LEU A 150 -0.44 -12.31 -13.79
C LEU A 150 0.46 -12.73 -12.63
N MET A 151 0.27 -12.12 -11.46
CA MET A 151 1.13 -12.35 -10.29
C MET A 151 0.72 -13.58 -9.48
N GLU A 152 -0.55 -13.96 -9.57
CA GLU A 152 -1.16 -15.01 -8.79
C GLU A 152 -2.09 -15.82 -9.69
N ASP A 153 -2.08 -17.14 -9.52
CA ASP A 153 -2.98 -18.03 -10.24
C ASP A 153 -4.44 -17.73 -9.82
N PRO A 154 -5.34 -17.42 -10.77
CA PRO A 154 -6.68 -16.93 -10.46
C PRO A 154 -7.60 -18.00 -9.89
N GLU A 155 -7.26 -19.28 -10.06
CA GLU A 155 -8.04 -20.43 -9.57
C GLU A 155 -7.54 -20.90 -8.20
N THR A 156 -6.23 -20.95 -8.00
CA THR A 156 -5.59 -21.56 -6.83
C THR A 156 -5.04 -20.56 -5.83
N GLY A 157 -4.81 -19.31 -6.24
CA GLY A 157 -4.14 -18.30 -5.44
C GLY A 157 -2.63 -18.50 -5.28
N ALA A 158 -2.03 -19.39 -6.09
CA ALA A 158 -0.60 -19.65 -6.02
C ALA A 158 0.22 -18.47 -6.58
N ASP A 159 1.29 -18.09 -5.88
CA ASP A 159 2.26 -17.11 -6.39
C ASP A 159 2.95 -17.64 -7.66
N LEU A 160 2.89 -16.86 -8.74
CA LEU A 160 3.48 -17.20 -10.03
C LEU A 160 4.95 -16.74 -10.16
N GLY A 161 5.50 -16.09 -9.13
CA GLY A 161 6.90 -15.62 -9.11
C GLY A 161 7.16 -14.49 -10.10
N MET A 162 6.12 -13.77 -10.51
CA MET A 162 6.20 -12.71 -11.53
C MET A 162 6.58 -11.34 -10.96
N ALA A 163 6.60 -11.22 -9.63
CA ALA A 163 7.13 -10.09 -8.89
C ALA A 163 8.10 -10.58 -7.83
N GLY A 164 8.98 -9.68 -7.42
CA GLY A 164 9.91 -9.92 -6.34
C GLY A 164 10.37 -8.63 -5.70
N GLY A 165 11.26 -8.78 -4.74
CA GLY A 165 11.98 -7.67 -4.17
C GLY A 165 13.14 -8.14 -3.32
N PHE A 166 14.08 -7.24 -3.09
CA PHE A 166 15.21 -7.46 -2.20
C PHE A 166 15.45 -6.20 -1.38
N SER A 167 15.94 -6.36 -0.16
CA SER A 167 16.27 -5.22 0.69
C SER A 167 17.38 -4.41 0.06
N TRP A 168 17.34 -3.08 0.22
CA TRP A 168 18.46 -2.23 -0.21
C TRP A 168 19.78 -2.61 0.46
N ARG A 169 19.73 -3.21 1.66
CA ARG A 169 20.92 -3.66 2.39
C ARG A 169 21.50 -4.97 1.85
N ASP A 170 20.66 -5.81 1.26
CA ASP A 170 21.05 -7.17 0.93
C ASP A 170 21.84 -7.21 -0.38
N GLU A 171 22.55 -8.31 -0.60
CA GLU A 171 23.17 -8.55 -1.91
C GLU A 171 22.07 -8.60 -2.98
N THR A 172 22.31 -7.93 -4.12
CA THR A 172 21.38 -7.99 -5.24
C THR A 172 21.30 -9.43 -5.75
N PRO A 173 20.10 -10.02 -5.88
CA PRO A 173 19.94 -11.36 -6.44
C PRO A 173 20.63 -11.49 -7.79
N ALA A 174 21.32 -12.62 -8.02
CA ALA A 174 22.22 -12.80 -9.16
C ALA A 174 21.50 -12.62 -10.51
N GLU A 175 20.25 -13.05 -10.59
CA GLU A 175 19.36 -12.91 -11.74
C GLU A 175 18.97 -11.45 -12.03
N LEU A 176 19.02 -10.56 -11.03
CA LEU A 176 18.65 -9.15 -11.13
C LEU A 176 19.84 -8.22 -11.23
N ALA A 177 21.03 -8.67 -10.83
CA ALA A 177 22.25 -7.87 -10.76
C ALA A 177 22.51 -7.06 -12.05
N LYS A 178 22.33 -7.67 -13.22
CA LYS A 178 22.51 -6.97 -14.51
C LYS A 178 21.50 -5.85 -14.73
N SER A 179 20.21 -6.09 -14.45
CA SER A 179 19.17 -5.07 -14.66
C SER A 179 19.29 -3.95 -13.64
N TYR A 180 19.53 -4.30 -12.39
CA TYR A 180 19.74 -3.34 -11.32
C TYR A 180 20.98 -2.47 -11.55
N HIS A 181 22.10 -3.06 -12.02
CA HIS A 181 23.29 -2.30 -12.35
C HIS A 181 23.07 -1.34 -13.53
N ARG A 182 22.31 -1.76 -14.56
CA ARG A 182 21.90 -0.83 -15.64
C ARG A 182 21.09 0.32 -15.08
N ALA A 183 20.15 0.04 -14.18
CA ALA A 183 19.35 1.08 -13.54
C ALA A 183 20.22 2.11 -12.82
N LEU A 184 21.16 1.66 -12.00
CA LEU A 184 22.08 2.54 -11.29
C LEU A 184 23.01 3.35 -12.22
N THR A 185 23.40 2.77 -13.36
CA THR A 185 24.41 3.36 -14.25
C THR A 185 23.81 4.33 -15.27
N HIS A 186 22.65 3.99 -15.81
CA HIS A 186 21.98 4.76 -16.86
C HIS A 186 20.80 5.57 -16.35
N GLY A 187 20.47 5.43 -15.06
CA GLY A 187 19.31 6.06 -14.52
C GLY A 187 19.41 7.58 -14.47
N PHE A 188 18.28 8.23 -14.69
CA PHE A 188 18.14 9.67 -14.76
C PHE A 188 16.86 10.11 -14.05
N THR A 189 16.85 11.37 -13.61
CA THR A 189 15.71 11.97 -12.94
C THR A 189 15.02 12.94 -13.90
N TYR A 190 13.72 12.78 -14.09
CA TYR A 190 12.89 13.73 -14.84
C TYR A 190 12.71 15.05 -14.07
N GLU A 191 12.26 16.11 -14.73
CA GLU A 191 11.98 17.41 -14.09
C GLU A 191 10.94 17.31 -12.96
N ASP A 192 10.05 16.32 -13.03
CA ASP A 192 9.01 16.07 -12.04
C ASP A 192 9.51 15.30 -10.80
N GLY A 193 10.80 14.95 -10.77
CA GLY A 193 11.46 14.24 -9.68
C GLY A 193 11.36 12.71 -9.74
N ASN A 194 10.68 12.13 -10.73
CA ASN A 194 10.67 10.68 -10.93
C ASN A 194 12.02 10.18 -11.47
N TYR A 195 12.37 8.93 -11.14
CA TYR A 195 13.64 8.29 -11.52
C TYR A 195 13.39 7.07 -12.41
N ASP A 196 14.16 6.96 -13.50
CA ASP A 196 14.02 5.94 -14.55
C ASP A 196 15.37 5.56 -15.16
N TYR A 197 15.46 4.55 -16.04
CA TYR A 197 16.70 4.06 -16.66
C TYR A 197 16.58 3.33 -18.00
#